data_AF-A0ABD1EVX2-F1
#
_entry.id   AF-A0ABD1EVX2-F1
#
_cell.length_a   1.000
_cell.length_b   1.000
_cell.length_c   1.000
_cell.angle_alpha   90.00
_cell.angle_beta   90.00
_cell.angle_gamma   90.00
#
_symmetry.space_group_name_H-M   'P 1'
#
loop_
_entity.id
_entity.type
_entity.pdbx_description
1 polymer ?
#
loop_
_entity_poly.entity_id
_entity_poly.type
_entity_poly.pdbx_seq_one_letter_code
_entity_poly.pdbx_strand_id
1 'polypeptide(L)'
;MDSESPQKTQKPFKICNNTREIRKGIVASSLEDLTSKVKEKFEEITDSNFTVVLENDGTEIDDEEYFATLDPNTSLMVLTTNQKWNPMYPTCNFNSKDQVDDGTKGGEELAGLVGRLKTNLCHLSLLGGPELELLSDMDPESLADLTYPDKIFLDQLKEASGRFLCEKRQAQDAMELLRLYQEKESAESETN
;
A
#
# COMPACT_ATOMS: atom_id res chain seq x y z
N MET A 1 -34.52 -40.96 10.30
CA MET A 1 -34.34 -40.15 11.52
C MET A 1 -32.84 -39.98 11.65
N ASP A 2 -32.19 -38.91 11.21
CA ASP A 2 -32.61 -37.61 10.70
C ASP A 2 -31.52 -37.16 9.72
N SER A 3 -31.93 -36.80 8.49
CA SER A 3 -31.02 -36.17 7.53
C SER A 3 -30.92 -34.69 7.92
N GLU A 4 -30.00 -34.38 8.82
CA GLU A 4 -29.72 -32.99 9.20
C GLU A 4 -28.97 -32.31 8.05
N SER A 5 -29.75 -31.70 7.16
CA SER A 5 -29.25 -30.74 6.17
C SER A 5 -28.49 -29.66 6.94
N PRO A 6 -27.23 -29.33 6.62
CA PRO A 6 -26.53 -28.25 7.31
C PRO A 6 -27.34 -26.97 7.10
N GLN A 7 -27.88 -26.42 8.20
CA GLN A 7 -28.58 -25.16 8.18
C GLN A 7 -27.60 -24.10 7.69
N LYS A 8 -27.71 -23.71 6.43
CA LYS A 8 -26.89 -22.64 5.86
C LYS A 8 -27.29 -21.34 6.55
N THR A 9 -26.60 -21.00 7.63
CA THR A 9 -26.82 -19.77 8.37
C THR A 9 -26.53 -18.59 7.44
N GLN A 10 -27.53 -17.77 7.19
CA GLN A 10 -27.37 -16.56 6.39
C GLN A 10 -26.47 -15.56 7.14
N LYS A 11 -25.29 -15.29 6.59
CA LYS A 11 -24.33 -14.34 7.16
C LYS A 11 -24.38 -13.02 6.37
N PRO A 12 -24.43 -11.86 7.04
CA PRO A 12 -24.25 -10.57 6.38
C PRO A 12 -22.78 -10.38 5.99
N PHE A 13 -22.52 -9.86 4.79
CA PHE A 13 -21.20 -9.51 4.28
C PHE A 13 -21.22 -8.10 3.72
N LYS A 14 -20.09 -7.40 3.81
CA LYS A 14 -19.91 -6.07 3.23
C LYS A 14 -19.14 -6.23 1.94
N ILE A 15 -19.74 -5.89 0.80
CA ILE A 15 -19.12 -6.04 -0.51
C ILE A 15 -18.74 -4.67 -1.05
N CYS A 16 -17.50 -4.52 -1.52
CA CYS A 16 -17.01 -3.30 -2.14
C CYS A 16 -16.50 -3.53 -3.57
N ASN A 17 -16.54 -2.48 -4.38
CA ASN A 17 -15.90 -2.47 -5.70
C ASN A 17 -14.38 -2.23 -5.55
N ASN A 18 -13.61 -2.45 -6.63
CA ASN A 18 -12.17 -2.21 -6.68
C ASN A 18 -11.79 -0.78 -6.24
N THR A 19 -12.58 0.24 -6.58
CA THR A 19 -12.35 1.64 -6.16
C THR A 19 -12.70 1.91 -4.70
N ARG A 20 -13.33 0.96 -4.00
CA ARG A 20 -13.89 1.09 -2.63
C ARG A 20 -14.91 2.23 -2.45
N GLU A 21 -15.35 2.87 -3.53
CA GLU A 21 -16.33 3.97 -3.51
C GLU A 21 -17.75 3.46 -3.20
N ILE A 22 -18.09 2.28 -3.73
CA ILE A 22 -19.40 1.66 -3.55
C ILE A 22 -19.25 0.51 -2.57
N ARG A 23 -20.03 0.56 -1.47
CA ARG A 23 -20.15 -0.52 -0.48
C ARG A 23 -21.60 -0.96 -0.37
N LYS A 24 -21.86 -2.25 -0.50
CA LYS A 24 -23.19 -2.85 -0.42
C LYS A 24 -23.19 -3.99 0.59
N GLY A 25 -24.18 -4.00 1.47
CA GLY A 25 -24.44 -5.14 2.36
C GLY A 25 -25.18 -6.25 1.59
N ILE A 26 -24.62 -7.45 1.60
CA ILE A 26 -25.23 -8.64 1.01
C ILE A 26 -25.29 -9.73 2.07
N VAL A 27 -26.47 -10.30 2.26
CA VAL A 27 -26.66 -11.46 3.12
C VAL A 27 -26.61 -12.70 2.25
N ALA A 28 -25.66 -13.59 2.51
CA ALA A 28 -25.45 -14.79 1.73
C ALA A 28 -25.27 -16.02 2.62
N SER A 29 -25.65 -17.17 2.08
CA SER A 29 -25.55 -18.47 2.77
C SER A 29 -24.53 -19.41 2.15
N SER A 30 -24.07 -19.12 0.93
CA SER A 30 -23.02 -19.81 0.17
C SER A 30 -22.27 -18.82 -0.72
N LEU A 31 -21.09 -19.22 -1.22
CA LEU A 31 -20.32 -18.42 -2.18
C LEU A 31 -21.11 -18.23 -3.49
N GLU A 32 -21.83 -19.25 -3.95
CA GLU A 32 -22.70 -19.19 -5.13
C GLU A 32 -23.87 -18.19 -4.95
N ASP A 33 -24.50 -18.18 -3.77
CA ASP A 33 -25.58 -17.24 -3.43
C ASP A 33 -25.04 -15.80 -3.32
N LEU A 34 -23.85 -15.64 -2.73
CA LEU A 34 -23.14 -14.35 -2.73
C LEU A 34 -22.89 -13.87 -4.16
N THR A 35 -22.32 -14.71 -5.00
CA THR A 35 -21.95 -14.40 -6.39
C THR A 35 -23.19 -13.97 -7.19
N SER A 36 -24.30 -14.67 -7.03
CA SER A 36 -25.56 -14.33 -7.71
C SER A 36 -26.11 -12.96 -7.27
N LYS A 37 -26.12 -12.70 -5.95
CA LYS A 37 -26.56 -11.40 -5.40
C LYS A 37 -25.61 -10.25 -5.74
N VAL A 38 -24.32 -10.53 -5.87
CA VAL A 38 -23.33 -9.57 -6.33
C VAL A 38 -23.63 -9.17 -7.77
N LYS A 39 -23.90 -10.12 -8.68
CA LYS A 39 -24.29 -9.80 -10.07
C LYS A 39 -25.55 -8.95 -10.15
N GLU A 40 -26.55 -9.25 -9.31
CA GLU A 40 -27.79 -8.47 -9.28
C GLU A 40 -27.56 -7.04 -8.76
N LYS A 41 -26.73 -6.88 -7.72
CA LYS A 41 -26.51 -5.58 -7.09
C LYS A 41 -25.42 -4.74 -7.76
N PHE A 42 -24.46 -5.34 -8.44
CA PHE A 42 -23.35 -4.63 -9.07
C PHE A 42 -23.52 -4.69 -10.59
N GLU A 43 -24.23 -3.69 -11.14
CA GLU A 43 -24.55 -3.58 -12.58
C GLU A 43 -23.30 -3.61 -13.47
N GLU A 44 -22.16 -3.13 -12.97
CA GLU A 44 -20.86 -3.12 -13.66
C GLU A 44 -20.29 -4.53 -13.92
N ILE A 45 -20.78 -5.54 -13.19
CA ILE A 45 -20.21 -6.90 -13.15
C ILE A 45 -21.07 -7.90 -13.96
N THR A 46 -22.17 -7.43 -14.55
CA THR A 46 -23.20 -8.28 -15.18
C THR A 46 -22.68 -9.18 -16.30
N ASP A 47 -21.67 -8.74 -17.07
CA ASP A 47 -21.16 -9.45 -18.25
C ASP A 47 -19.75 -10.05 -18.09
N SER A 48 -19.08 -9.82 -16.96
CA SER A 48 -17.68 -10.23 -16.76
C SER A 48 -17.56 -11.27 -15.64
N ASN A 49 -16.72 -12.29 -15.87
CA ASN A 49 -16.23 -13.12 -14.76
C ASN A 49 -15.57 -12.21 -13.72
N PHE A 50 -15.89 -12.44 -12.45
CA PHE A 50 -15.29 -11.73 -11.35
C PHE A 50 -14.77 -12.71 -10.30
N THR A 51 -13.80 -12.23 -9.55
CA THR A 51 -13.20 -12.91 -8.41
C THR A 51 -13.63 -12.19 -7.15
N VAL A 52 -13.94 -12.96 -6.10
CA VAL A 52 -14.21 -12.44 -4.77
C VAL A 52 -12.94 -12.55 -3.95
N VAL A 53 -12.49 -11.44 -3.36
CA VAL A 53 -11.31 -11.40 -2.50
C VAL A 53 -11.64 -10.75 -1.16
N LEU A 54 -10.83 -10.98 -0.14
CA LEU A 54 -10.92 -10.22 1.11
C LEU A 54 -10.49 -8.76 0.89
N GLU A 55 -11.24 -7.81 1.47
CA GLU A 55 -10.90 -6.38 1.36
C GLU A 55 -9.52 -6.06 1.99
N ASN A 56 -9.18 -6.79 3.07
CA ASN A 56 -8.07 -6.48 3.97
C ASN A 56 -6.69 -6.87 3.42
N ASP A 57 -6.56 -8.06 2.82
CA ASP A 57 -5.28 -8.62 2.38
C ASP A 57 -5.30 -9.13 0.93
N GLY A 58 -6.47 -9.12 0.27
CA GLY A 58 -6.61 -9.55 -1.12
C GLY A 58 -6.62 -11.07 -1.30
N THR A 59 -6.78 -11.86 -0.23
CA THR A 59 -6.92 -13.31 -0.33
C THR A 59 -8.14 -13.67 -1.18
N GLU A 60 -7.94 -14.47 -2.21
CA GLU A 60 -9.01 -14.98 -3.07
C GLU A 60 -9.88 -16.00 -2.33
N ILE A 61 -11.20 -15.90 -2.55
CA ILE A 61 -12.19 -16.82 -2.00
C ILE A 61 -12.81 -17.56 -3.17
N ASP A 62 -12.26 -18.73 -3.47
CA ASP A 62 -12.71 -19.66 -4.50
C ASP A 62 -13.41 -20.89 -3.91
N ASP A 63 -13.18 -21.20 -2.63
CA ASP A 63 -13.73 -22.37 -1.94
C ASP A 63 -14.84 -22.05 -0.92
N GLU A 64 -15.89 -22.88 -0.92
CA GLU A 64 -17.03 -22.80 0.00
C GLU A 64 -16.63 -23.07 1.46
N GLU A 65 -15.65 -23.94 1.70
CA GLU A 65 -15.15 -24.25 3.05
C GLU A 65 -14.54 -23.01 3.69
N TYR A 66 -13.72 -22.26 2.95
CA TYR A 66 -13.15 -21.01 3.43
C TYR A 66 -14.25 -19.97 3.70
N PHE A 67 -15.18 -19.81 2.78
CA PHE A 67 -16.33 -18.90 2.94
C PHE A 67 -17.15 -19.20 4.21
N ALA A 68 -17.31 -20.48 4.56
CA ALA A 68 -18.02 -20.89 5.76
C ALA A 68 -17.29 -20.50 7.06
N THR A 69 -15.95 -20.42 7.05
CA THR A 69 -15.15 -19.99 8.21
C THR A 69 -15.20 -18.47 8.44
N LEU A 70 -15.60 -17.69 7.44
CA LEU A 70 -15.64 -16.23 7.54
C LEU A 70 -16.65 -15.75 8.59
N ASP A 71 -16.24 -14.71 9.32
CA ASP A 71 -17.07 -14.07 10.33
C ASP A 71 -18.23 -13.28 9.69
N PRO A 72 -19.37 -13.14 10.40
CA PRO A 72 -20.41 -12.20 10.01
C PRO A 72 -19.85 -10.78 9.91
N ASN A 73 -20.30 -10.05 8.89
CA ASN A 73 -19.87 -8.68 8.54
C ASN A 73 -18.44 -8.57 8.00
N THR A 74 -17.85 -9.68 7.56
CA THR A 74 -16.58 -9.66 6.83
C THR A 74 -16.69 -8.79 5.58
N SER A 75 -15.64 -8.01 5.35
CA SER A 75 -15.48 -7.13 4.20
C SER A 75 -14.84 -7.87 3.03
N LEU A 76 -15.57 -7.98 1.92
CA LEU A 76 -15.14 -8.59 0.68
C LEU A 76 -15.08 -7.53 -0.43
N MET A 77 -14.23 -7.77 -1.40
CA MET A 77 -14.07 -6.97 -2.60
C MET A 77 -14.32 -7.84 -3.82
N VAL A 78 -14.95 -7.25 -4.82
CA VAL A 78 -15.19 -7.93 -6.10
C VAL A 78 -14.31 -7.30 -7.16
N LEU A 79 -13.61 -8.15 -7.92
CA LEU A 79 -12.67 -7.75 -8.95
C LEU A 79 -13.08 -8.38 -10.29
N THR A 80 -13.16 -7.58 -11.35
CA THR A 80 -13.35 -8.09 -12.71
C THR A 80 -12.02 -8.60 -13.31
N THR A 81 -12.07 -9.33 -14.43
CA THR A 81 -10.92 -9.97 -15.09
C THR A 81 -9.69 -9.08 -15.35
N ASN A 82 -9.86 -7.75 -15.42
CA ASN A 82 -8.78 -6.79 -15.64
C ASN A 82 -8.41 -5.97 -14.39
N GLN A 83 -8.99 -6.29 -13.23
CA GLN A 83 -8.75 -5.59 -11.98
C GLN A 83 -7.91 -6.45 -11.04
N LYS A 84 -7.01 -5.80 -10.30
CA LYS A 84 -6.19 -6.45 -9.26
C LYS A 84 -6.53 -5.84 -7.91
N TRP A 85 -6.53 -6.66 -6.88
CA TRP A 85 -6.63 -6.17 -5.52
C TRP A 85 -5.46 -5.23 -5.24
N ASN A 86 -5.75 -4.14 -4.55
CA ASN A 86 -4.76 -3.16 -4.17
C ASN A 86 -4.96 -2.79 -2.70
N PRO A 87 -3.92 -2.84 -1.84
CA PRO A 87 -4.07 -2.47 -0.45
C PRO A 87 -4.57 -1.03 -0.33
N MET A 88 -5.39 -0.78 0.69
CA MET A 88 -5.79 0.58 1.04
C MET A 88 -4.58 1.26 1.68
N TYR A 89 -3.66 1.78 0.87
CA TYR A 89 -2.84 2.88 1.34
C TYR A 89 -3.80 4.04 1.55
N PRO A 90 -3.79 4.71 2.72
CA PRO A 90 -4.49 5.97 2.86
C PRO A 90 -4.00 6.87 1.72
N THR A 91 -4.90 7.16 0.79
CA THR A 91 -4.64 8.16 -0.22
C THR A 91 -4.52 9.46 0.55
N CYS A 92 -3.29 9.95 0.75
CA CYS A 92 -3.13 11.39 0.67
C CYS A 92 -3.68 11.75 -0.71
N ASN A 93 -4.85 12.37 -0.73
CA ASN A 93 -5.57 12.76 -1.93
C ASN A 93 -4.80 13.89 -2.62
N PHE A 94 -3.60 13.60 -3.13
CA PHE A 94 -2.91 14.39 -4.13
C PHE A 94 -3.62 14.14 -5.45
N ASN A 95 -4.87 14.60 -5.51
CA ASN A 95 -5.56 14.79 -6.76
C ASN A 95 -4.70 15.77 -7.55
N SER A 96 -3.95 15.22 -8.51
CA SER A 96 -3.21 15.91 -9.54
C SER A 96 -4.16 16.81 -10.32
N LYS A 97 -4.44 18.02 -9.80
CA LYS A 97 -5.21 19.04 -10.50
C LYS A 97 -5.05 20.43 -9.87
N ASP A 98 -3.84 20.97 -9.90
CA ASP A 98 -3.60 22.32 -10.41
C ASP A 98 -2.11 22.52 -10.65
N GLN A 99 -1.70 22.66 -11.90
CA GLN A 99 -0.33 23.08 -12.21
C GLN A 99 -0.32 24.61 -12.14
N VAL A 100 0.05 25.15 -10.98
CA VAL A 100 0.67 26.47 -10.91
C VAL A 100 2.16 26.26 -10.66
N ASP A 101 2.97 26.57 -11.66
CA ASP A 101 4.42 26.55 -11.59
C ASP A 101 4.89 27.71 -10.70
N ASP A 102 4.89 27.49 -9.39
CA ASP A 102 5.44 28.44 -8.42
C ASP A 102 6.22 27.69 -7.36
N GLY A 103 7.55 27.61 -7.53
CA GLY A 103 8.62 27.50 -6.51
C GLY A 103 8.55 26.47 -5.36
N THR A 104 7.45 25.74 -5.18
CA THR A 104 7.03 25.14 -3.90
C THR A 104 6.94 23.61 -3.99
N LYS A 105 7.50 23.00 -5.04
CA LYS A 105 7.46 21.55 -5.28
C LYS A 105 8.04 20.73 -4.12
N GLY A 106 9.06 21.24 -3.44
CA GLY A 106 9.71 20.53 -2.33
C GLY A 106 8.83 20.38 -1.08
N GLY A 107 7.94 21.35 -0.82
CA GLY A 107 7.09 21.32 0.39
C GLY A 107 5.97 20.28 0.31
N GLU A 108 5.32 20.17 -0.85
CA GLU A 108 4.25 19.19 -1.08
C GLU A 108 4.78 17.75 -1.14
N GLU A 109 5.93 17.55 -1.79
CA GLU A 109 6.59 16.23 -1.86
C GLU A 109 7.02 15.76 -0.47
N LEU A 110 7.60 16.66 0.33
CA LEU A 110 8.02 16.38 1.69
C LEU A 110 6.84 16.07 2.62
N ALA A 111 5.74 16.83 2.52
CA ALA A 111 4.50 16.54 3.24
C ALA A 111 3.96 15.13 2.91
N GLY A 112 4.01 14.74 1.64
CA GLY A 112 3.64 13.40 1.19
C GLY A 112 4.53 12.30 1.78
N LEU A 113 5.85 12.50 1.80
CA LEU A 113 6.81 11.56 2.39
C LEU A 113 6.57 11.37 3.89
N VAL A 114 6.42 12.48 4.63
CA VAL A 114 6.15 12.47 6.07
C VAL A 114 4.83 11.75 6.38
N GLY A 115 3.76 12.01 5.61
CA GLY A 115 2.47 11.33 5.78
C GLY A 115 2.54 9.82 5.54
N ARG A 116 3.28 9.39 4.51
CA ARG A 116 3.53 7.97 4.21
C ARG A 116 4.30 7.29 5.33
N LEU A 117 5.34 7.94 5.84
CA LEU A 117 6.19 7.41 6.93
C LEU A 117 5.47 7.39 8.27
N LYS A 118 4.60 8.37 8.53
CA LYS A 118 3.72 8.38 9.71
C LYS A 118 2.74 7.20 9.68
N THR A 119 2.26 6.83 8.50
CA THR A 119 1.37 5.67 8.33
C THR A 119 2.12 4.35 8.50
N ASN A 120 3.31 4.23 7.92
CA ASN A 120 4.13 3.03 8.03
C ASN A 120 5.62 3.37 7.89
N LEU A 121 6.37 3.17 8.99
CA LEU A 121 7.79 3.51 9.06
C LEU A 121 8.67 2.60 8.17
N CYS A 122 8.21 1.41 7.78
CA CYS A 122 8.98 0.50 6.92
C CYS A 122 9.29 1.12 5.55
N HIS A 123 8.50 2.08 5.09
CA HIS A 123 8.76 2.78 3.83
C HIS A 123 10.11 3.51 3.82
N LEU A 124 10.69 3.84 4.98
CA LEU A 124 12.01 4.48 5.09
C LEU A 124 13.10 3.69 4.34
N SER A 125 13.00 2.36 4.35
CA SER A 125 13.97 1.48 3.69
C SER A 125 13.89 1.51 2.16
N LEU A 126 12.77 1.96 1.60
CA LEU A 126 12.54 2.03 0.16
C LEU A 126 12.95 3.39 -0.43
N LEU A 127 13.32 4.36 0.40
CA LEU A 127 13.61 5.72 -0.04
C LEU A 127 14.94 5.82 -0.79
N GLY A 128 14.91 6.62 -1.86
CA GLY A 128 16.06 7.03 -2.65
C GLY A 128 16.95 8.05 -1.94
N GLY A 129 18.09 8.36 -2.55
CA GLY A 129 18.95 9.46 -2.09
C GLY A 129 18.21 10.82 -2.03
N PRO A 130 17.47 11.21 -3.09
CA PRO A 130 16.77 12.50 -3.11
C PRO A 130 15.67 12.64 -2.05
N GLU A 131 14.89 11.57 -1.82
CA GLU A 131 13.82 11.57 -0.81
C GLU A 131 14.40 11.67 0.61
N LEU A 132 15.52 10.98 0.89
CA LEU A 132 16.22 11.05 2.17
C LEU A 132 16.86 12.42 2.42
N GLU A 133 17.41 13.05 1.37
CA GLU A 133 17.99 14.39 1.43
C GLU A 133 16.91 15.43 1.76
N LEU A 134 15.75 15.35 1.09
CA LEU A 134 14.60 16.20 1.36
C LEU A 134 14.12 16.05 2.83
N LEU A 135 14.01 14.81 3.32
CA LEU A 135 13.64 14.53 4.72
C LEU A 135 14.71 15.01 5.74
N SER A 136 15.99 14.93 5.39
CA SER A 136 17.06 15.41 6.28
C SER A 136 17.15 16.94 6.34
N ASP A 137 16.77 17.63 5.27
CA ASP A 137 16.77 19.09 5.20
C ASP A 137 15.45 19.72 5.70
N MET A 138 14.50 18.89 6.11
CA MET A 138 13.21 19.30 6.66
C MET A 138 13.35 20.28 7.84
N ASP A 139 12.48 21.28 7.90
CA ASP A 139 12.26 22.10 9.10
C ASP A 139 11.04 21.58 9.89
N PRO A 140 11.23 20.98 11.09
CA PRO A 140 10.14 20.46 11.91
C PRO A 140 9.15 21.53 12.38
N GLU A 141 9.57 22.80 12.52
CA GLU A 141 8.69 23.86 13.00
C GLU A 141 7.71 24.32 11.94
N SER A 142 8.14 24.33 10.68
CA SER A 142 7.30 24.68 9.53
C SER A 142 6.19 23.65 9.23
N LEU A 143 6.27 22.44 9.78
CA LEU A 143 5.36 21.31 9.51
C LEU A 143 4.56 20.85 10.73
N ALA A 144 4.76 21.53 11.86
CA ALA A 144 4.05 21.24 13.11
C ALA A 144 2.52 21.37 12.94
N ASP A 145 2.07 22.24 12.03
CA ASP A 145 0.65 22.43 11.70
C ASP A 145 0.04 21.26 10.90
N LEU A 146 0.85 20.58 10.08
CA LEU A 146 0.39 19.46 9.25
C LEU A 146 0.35 18.13 10.02
N THR A 147 1.22 17.98 11.02
CA THR A 147 1.46 16.71 11.70
C THR A 147 1.07 16.71 13.18
N TYR A 148 0.35 17.75 13.61
CA TYR A 148 -0.06 17.93 15.00
C TYR A 148 -0.60 16.62 15.62
N PRO A 149 -0.08 16.15 16.77
CA PRO A 149 0.88 16.79 17.68
C PRO A 149 2.21 16.01 17.81
N ASP A 150 2.90 15.64 16.71
CA ASP A 150 4.10 14.78 16.81
C ASP A 150 5.41 15.48 16.39
N LYS A 151 5.78 16.62 17.01
CA LYS A 151 7.09 17.27 16.77
C LYS A 151 8.27 16.31 17.02
N ILE A 152 8.16 15.49 18.07
CA ILE A 152 9.17 14.49 18.43
C ILE A 152 9.38 13.49 17.29
N PHE A 153 8.30 13.09 16.60
CA PHE A 153 8.39 12.20 15.44
C PHE A 153 9.12 12.88 14.29
N LEU A 154 8.81 14.15 13.99
CA LEU A 154 9.49 14.89 12.91
C LEU A 154 10.99 15.04 13.16
N ASP A 155 11.39 15.35 14.41
CA ASP A 155 12.79 15.43 14.80
C ASP A 155 13.50 14.08 14.64
N GLN A 156 12.89 13.00 15.12
CA GLN A 156 13.42 11.64 14.97
C GLN A 156 13.49 11.21 13.51
N LEU A 157 12.49 11.57 12.71
CA LEU A 157 12.43 11.23 11.29
C LEU A 157 13.52 11.96 10.51
N LYS A 158 13.75 13.24 10.80
CA LYS A 158 14.84 14.03 10.24
C LYS A 158 16.20 13.41 10.57
N GLU A 159 16.43 13.11 11.85
CA GLU A 159 17.69 12.52 12.33
C GLU A 159 17.94 11.14 11.70
N ALA A 160 16.92 10.28 11.69
CA ALA A 160 17.00 8.95 11.08
C ALA A 160 17.28 9.02 9.58
N SER A 161 16.58 9.90 8.85
CA SER A 161 16.77 10.06 7.40
C SER A 161 18.18 10.55 7.07
N GLY A 162 18.71 11.51 7.83
CA GLY A 162 20.09 11.99 7.67
C GLY A 162 21.14 10.91 7.94
N ARG A 163 20.93 10.08 8.98
CA ARG A 163 21.83 8.95 9.28
C ARG A 163 21.83 7.91 8.15
N PHE A 164 20.64 7.52 7.68
CA PHE A 164 20.50 6.56 6.57
C PHE A 164 21.15 7.08 5.28
N LEU A 165 20.98 8.37 4.97
CA LEU A 165 21.62 8.99 3.81
C LEU A 165 23.15 8.94 3.90
N CYS A 166 23.70 9.22 5.08
CA CYS A 166 25.14 9.17 5.34
C CYS A 166 25.69 7.75 5.18
N GLU A 167 25.05 6.76 5.81
CA GLU A 167 25.44 5.35 5.71
C GLU A 167 25.37 4.85 4.25
N LYS A 168 24.34 5.25 3.51
CA LYS A 168 24.18 4.91 2.09
C LYS A 168 25.29 5.50 1.22
N ARG A 169 25.65 6.78 1.43
CA ARG A 169 26.74 7.43 0.70
C ARG A 169 28.09 6.79 1.04
N GLN A 170 28.35 6.51 2.32
CA GLN A 170 29.57 5.82 2.74
C GLN A 170 29.70 4.44 2.12
N ALA A 171 28.60 3.67 2.05
CA ALA A 171 28.59 2.37 1.38
C ALA A 171 28.86 2.49 -0.12
N GLN A 172 28.30 3.52 -0.78
CA GLN A 172 28.56 3.81 -2.19
C GLN A 172 30.03 4.16 -2.45
N ASP A 173 30.61 5.05 -1.65
CA ASP A 173 32.01 5.45 -1.76
C ASP A 173 32.95 4.26 -1.55
N ALA A 174 32.65 3.39 -0.57
CA ALA A 174 33.41 2.18 -0.32
C ALA A 174 33.35 1.18 -1.50
N MET A 175 32.17 1.02 -2.11
CA MET A 175 32.00 0.17 -3.30
C MET A 175 32.76 0.72 -4.51
N GLU A 176 32.74 2.04 -4.70
CA GLU A 176 33.50 2.69 -5.78
C GLU A 176 35.01 2.50 -5.59
N LEU A 177 35.51 2.69 -4.36
CA LEU A 177 36.90 2.45 -4.03
C LEU A 177 37.32 1.00 -4.33
N LEU A 178 36.50 0.01 -3.95
CA LEU A 178 36.76 -1.40 -4.24
C LEU A 178 36.81 -1.70 -5.74
N ARG A 179 35.93 -1.08 -6.54
CA ARG A 179 35.96 -1.22 -8.01
C ARG A 179 37.26 -0.69 -8.59
N LEU A 180 37.74 0.46 -8.13
CA LEU A 180 39.01 1.04 -8.59
C LEU A 180 40.20 0.13 -8.27
N TYR A 181 40.21 -0.49 -7.07
CA TYR A 181 41.24 -1.46 -6.72
C TYR A 181 41.18 -2.72 -7.59
N GLN A 182 39.98 -3.25 -7.82
CA GLN A 182 39.79 -4.43 -8.65
C GLN A 182 40.22 -4.18 -10.10
N GLU A 183 39.85 -3.02 -10.67
CA GLU A 183 40.26 -2.62 -12.03
C GLU A 183 41.79 -2.54 -12.15
N LYS A 184 42.44 -1.94 -11.16
CA LYS A 184 43.90 -1.85 -11.09
C LYS A 184 44.56 -3.24 -10.97
N GLU A 185 44.05 -4.12 -10.11
CA GLU A 185 44.56 -5.48 -9.95
C GLU A 185 44.41 -6.30 -11.23
N SER A 186 43.28 -6.18 -11.93
CA SER A 186 43.10 -6.81 -13.25
C SER A 186 44.11 -6.30 -14.28
N ALA A 187 44.36 -4.99 -14.34
CA ALA A 187 45.34 -4.41 -15.26
C ALA A 187 46.80 -4.84 -14.94
N GLU A 188 47.12 -5.03 -13.66
CA GLU A 188 48.45 -5.52 -13.22
C GLU A 188 48.60 -7.03 -13.50
N SER A 189 47.52 -7.81 -13.47
CA SER A 189 47.55 -9.25 -13.80
C SER A 189 47.62 -9.56 -15.30
N GLU A 190 47.17 -8.65 -16.16
CA GLU A 190 47.27 -8.79 -17.63
C GLU A 190 48.66 -8.40 -18.19
N THR A 191 49.49 -7.75 -17.38
CA THR A 191 50.81 -7.23 -17.79
C THR A 191 51.99 -8.09 -17.33
N ASN A 192 51.73 -9.26 -16.73
CA ASN A 192 52.73 -10.21 -16.21
C ASN A 192 52.52 -11.61 -16.79
#